data_AF-A0A2M9EH61-F1
#
_entry.id   AF-A0A2M9EH61-F1
#
_cell.length_a   1.000
_cell.length_b   1.000
_cell.length_c   1.000
_cell.angle_alpha   90.00
_cell.angle_beta   90.00
_cell.angle_gamma   90.00
#
_symmetry.space_group_name_H-M   'P 1'
#
loop_
_entity.id
_entity.type
_entity.pdbx_description
1 polymer ?
#
loop_
_entity_poly.entity_id
_entity_poly.type
_entity_poly.pdbx_seq_one_letter_code
_entity_poly.pdbx_strand_id
1 'polypeptide(L)' 'MFALFLGFLAWLLWVYTSAFSKWFLLSSAVIALCGYWAYRVYTFNNKVWPELMAYWENEWLCLKCGHIYHHE' A
#
# COMPACT_ATOMS: atom_id res chain seq x y z
N MET A 1 -1.10 34.20 -20.97
CA MET A 1 -2.21 33.43 -20.35
C MET A 1 -2.95 32.55 -21.34
N PHE A 2 -3.40 33.06 -22.49
CA PHE A 2 -4.17 32.28 -23.48
C PHE A 2 -3.44 31.04 -24.03
N ALA A 3 -2.14 31.13 -24.31
CA ALA A 3 -1.34 29.99 -24.78
C ALA A 3 -1.19 28.86 -23.74
N LEU A 4 -1.12 29.20 -22.45
CA LEU A 4 -1.05 28.20 -21.37
C LEU A 4 -2.39 27.46 -21.22
N PHE A 5 -3.50 28.16 -21.43
CA PHE A 5 -4.84 27.58 -21.41
C PHE A 5 -5.05 26.60 -22.58
N LEU A 6 -4.61 26.98 -23.79
CA LEU A 6 -4.65 26.08 -24.96
C LEU A 6 -3.73 24.87 -24.79
N GLY A 7 -2.55 25.05 -24.19
CA GLY A 7 -1.65 23.95 -23.85
C GLY A 7 -2.27 22.96 -22.86
N PHE A 8 -2.97 23.47 -21.84
CA PHE A 8 -3.66 22.64 -20.86
C PHE A 8 -4.84 21.86 -21.49
N LEU A 9 -5.63 22.50 -22.35
CA LEU A 9 -6.71 21.84 -23.08
C LEU A 9 -6.19 20.76 -24.05
N ALA A 10 -5.09 21.04 -24.75
CA ALA A 10 -4.44 20.07 -25.63
C ALA A 10 -3.91 18.85 -24.85
N TRP A 11 -3.32 19.09 -23.67
CA TRP A 11 -2.88 18.03 -22.77
C TRP A 11 -4.05 17.19 -22.25
N LEU A 12 -5.15 17.81 -21.81
CA LEU A 12 -6.36 17.10 -21.38
C LEU A 12 -7.00 16.28 -22.51
N LEU A 13 -7.03 16.81 -23.74
CA LEU A 13 -7.52 16.09 -24.92
C LEU A 13 -6.61 14.90 -25.28
N TRP A 14 -5.29 15.08 -25.22
CA TRP A 14 -4.34 14.00 -25.45
C TRP A 14 -4.43 12.93 -24.36
N VAL A 15 -4.60 13.32 -23.10
CA VAL A 15 -4.88 12.40 -21.99
C VAL A 15 -6.21 11.69 -22.22
N TYR A 16 -7.26 12.36 -22.68
CA TYR A 16 -8.55 11.74 -22.97
C TYR A 16 -8.49 10.72 -24.12
N THR A 17 -7.72 11.01 -25.19
CA THR A 17 -7.54 10.08 -26.31
C THR A 17 -6.56 8.93 -25.99
N SER A 18 -5.62 9.14 -25.08
CA SER A 18 -4.67 8.11 -24.60
C SER A 18 -5.15 7.34 -23.36
N ALA A 19 -6.19 7.82 -22.68
CA ALA A 19 -6.80 7.23 -21.48
C ALA A 19 -7.41 5.85 -21.71
N PHE A 20 -7.56 5.44 -22.97
CA PHE A 20 -7.98 4.08 -23.35
C PHE A 20 -6.85 3.24 -23.95
N SER A 21 -5.58 3.63 -23.78
CA SER A 21 -4.47 2.72 -24.06
C SER A 21 -4.42 1.64 -22.97
N LYS A 22 -4.21 0.38 -23.38
CA LYS A 22 -4.09 -0.76 -22.46
C LYS A 22 -3.03 -0.51 -21.37
N TRP A 23 -1.98 0.25 -21.70
CA TRP A 23 -0.91 0.63 -20.78
C TRP A 23 -1.33 1.64 -19.71
N PHE A 24 -2.21 2.60 -20.05
CA PHE A 24 -2.75 3.54 -19.07
C PHE A 24 -3.63 2.83 -18.04
N LEU A 25 -4.53 1.95 -18.50
CA LEU A 25 -5.38 1.14 -17.64
C LEU A 25 -4.58 0.18 -16.75
N LEU A 26 -3.53 -0.44 -17.31
CA LEU A 26 -2.64 -1.30 -16.53
C LEU A 26 -1.91 -0.51 -15.44
N SER A 27 -1.36 0.66 -15.80
CA SER A 27 -0.61 1.50 -14.87
C SER A 27 -1.48 2.01 -13.73
N SER A 28 -2.70 2.45 -14.02
CA SER A 28 -3.65 2.90 -12.99
C SER A 28 -4.10 1.76 -12.09
N ALA A 29 -4.33 0.55 -12.64
CA ALA A 29 -4.64 -0.64 -11.84
C ALA A 29 -3.50 -1.02 -10.90
N VAL A 30 -2.24 -0.96 -11.36
CA VAL A 30 -1.06 -1.22 -10.53
C VAL A 30 -0.96 -0.19 -9.40
N ILE A 31 -1.12 1.10 -9.70
CA ILE A 31 -1.08 2.15 -8.69
C ILE A 31 -2.18 1.94 -7.63
N ALA A 32 -3.40 1.59 -8.05
CA ALA A 32 -4.50 1.31 -7.14
C ALA A 32 -4.21 0.10 -6.22
N LEU A 33 -3.64 -0.98 -6.78
CA LEU A 33 -3.23 -2.15 -6.01
C LEU A 33 -2.13 -1.82 -5.00
N CYS A 34 -1.11 -1.06 -5.40
CA CYS A 34 -0.05 -0.61 -4.50
C CYS A 34 -0.60 0.28 -3.38
N GLY A 35 -1.50 1.21 -3.70
CA GLY A 35 -2.15 2.08 -2.70
C GLY A 35 -2.99 1.27 -1.71
N TYR A 36 -3.77 0.31 -2.19
CA TYR A 36 -4.54 -0.60 -1.34
C TYR A 36 -3.62 -1.42 -0.40
N TRP A 37 -2.53 -1.95 -0.94
CA TRP A 37 -1.60 -2.75 -0.15
C TRP A 37 -0.89 -1.91 0.91
N ALA A 38 -0.41 -0.72 0.56
CA ALA A 38 0.17 0.23 1.50
C ALA A 38 -0.81 0.59 2.62
N TYR A 39 -2.08 0.85 2.29
CA TYR A 39 -3.13 1.10 3.28
C TYR A 39 -3.35 -0.09 4.23
N ARG A 40 -3.35 -1.32 3.70
CA ARG A 40 -3.50 -2.54 4.52
C ARG A 40 -2.33 -2.71 5.48
N VAL A 41 -1.10 -2.53 5.01
CA VAL A 41 0.11 -2.60 5.84
C VAL A 41 0.09 -1.51 6.91
N TYR A 42 -0.21 -0.27 6.54
CA TYR A 42 -0.34 0.84 7.48
C TYR A 42 -1.38 0.53 8.56
N THR A 43 -2.55 0.01 8.17
CA THR A 43 -3.61 -0.32 9.12
C THR A 43 -3.21 -1.46 10.04
N PHE A 44 -2.57 -2.51 9.51
CA PHE A 44 -2.06 -3.63 10.30
C PHE A 44 -1.01 -3.17 11.33
N ASN A 45 -0.03 -2.38 10.89
CA ASN A 45 1.04 -1.88 11.76
C ASN A 45 0.54 -0.98 12.90
N ASN A 46 -0.57 -0.28 12.69
CA ASN A 46 -1.13 0.60 13.72
C ASN A 46 -2.13 -0.08 14.64
N LYS A 47 -2.88 -1.07 14.16
CA LYS A 47 -4.00 -1.66 14.91
C LYS A 47 -3.74 -3.06 15.46
N VAL A 48 -2.89 -3.83 14.79
CA VAL A 48 -2.73 -5.27 15.04
C VAL A 48 -1.32 -5.57 15.52
N TRP A 49 -0.32 -5.03 14.84
CA TRP A 49 1.08 -5.25 15.17
C TRP A 49 1.46 -4.92 16.64
N PRO A 50 1.00 -3.81 17.26
CA PRO A 50 1.44 -3.47 18.61
C PRO A 50 1.06 -4.51 19.66
N GLU A 51 -0.14 -5.09 19.55
CA GLU A 51 -0.62 -6.11 20.47
C GLU A 51 0.11 -7.44 20.25
N LEU A 52 0.29 -7.86 19.00
CA LEU A 52 1.08 -9.06 18.67
C LEU A 52 2.54 -8.92 19.11
N MET A 53 3.15 -7.76 18.91
CA MET A 53 4.52 -7.50 19.33
C MET A 53 4.65 -7.60 20.84
N ALA A 54 3.74 -6.98 21.60
CA ALA A 54 3.73 -7.08 23.06
C ALA A 54 3.53 -8.53 23.53
N TYR A 55 2.67 -9.30 22.86
CA TYR A 55 2.47 -10.72 23.17
C TYR A 55 3.75 -11.54 22.92
N TRP A 56 4.42 -11.34 21.78
CA TRP A 56 5.66 -12.03 21.43
C TRP A 56 6.86 -11.58 22.27
N GLU A 57 6.92 -10.33 22.73
CA GLU A 57 7.96 -9.87 23.65
C GLU A 57 7.87 -10.55 25.02
N ASN A 58 6.67 -10.99 25.41
CA ASN A 58 6.44 -11.77 26.63
C ASN A 58 6.57 -13.29 26.40
N GLU A 59 6.90 -13.71 25.18
CA GLU A 59 7.22 -15.10 24.86
C GLU A 59 8.71 -15.39 25.00
N TRP A 60 9.04 -16.56 25.54
CA TRP A 60 10.37 -17.12 25.42
C TRP A 60 10.32 -18.54 24.87
N LEU A 61 11.19 -18.83 23.90
CA LEU A 61 11.33 -20.15 23.30
C LEU A 61 12.37 -20.95 24.07
N CYS A 62 11.95 -22.04 24.72
CA CYS A 62 12.92 -23.01 25.23
C CYS A 62 13.50 -23.82 24.07
N LEU A 63 14.70 -23.46 23.59
CA LEU A 63 15.38 -24.19 22.50
C LEU A 63 15.63 -25.68 22.82
N LYS A 64 15.77 -26.03 24.10
CA LYS A 64 15.97 -27.43 24.55
C LYS A 64 14.65 -28.22 24.57
N CYS A 65 13.54 -27.55 24.85
CA CYS A 65 12.23 -28.16 25.05
C CYS A 65 11.39 -28.13 23.76
N GLY A 66 11.67 -27.22 22.83
CA GLY A 66 10.87 -26.99 21.63
C GLY A 66 9.50 -26.35 21.91
N HIS A 67 9.32 -25.75 23.09
CA HIS A 67 8.06 -25.13 23.52
C HIS A 67 8.24 -23.62 23.72
N ILE A 68 7.21 -22.86 23.36
CA ILE A 68 7.08 -21.43 23.62
C ILE A 68 6.30 -21.27 24.92
N TYR A 69 6.80 -20.42 25.81
CA TYR A 69 6.19 -20.12 27.11
C TYR A 69 5.86 -18.63 27.17
N HIS A 70 4.71 -18.30 27.76
CA HIS A 70 4.32 -16.92 28.03
C HIS A 70 4.64 -16.56 29.49
N HIS A 71 5.22 -15.39 29.70
CA HIS A 71 5.22 -14.77 31.02
C HIS A 71 3.82 -14.21 31.30
N GLU A 72 3.09 -14.85 32.21
CA GLU A 72 1.83 -14.34 32.81
C GLU A 72 2.09 -13.20 33.80
#